data_AF-A0ABD6EGP7-F1
#
_entry.id   AF-A0ABD6EGP7-F1
#
_cell.length_a   1.000
_cell.length_b   1.000
_cell.length_c   1.000
_cell.angle_alpha   90.00
_cell.angle_beta   90.00
_cell.angle_gamma   90.00
#
_symmetry.space_group_name_H-M   'P 1'
#
loop_
_entity.id
_entity.type
_entity.pdbx_description
1 polymer ?
#
loop_
_entity_poly.entity_id
_entity_poly.type
_entity_poly.pdbx_seq_one_letter_code
_entity_poly.pdbx_strand_id
1 'polypeptide(L)'
;MSTEMLDVFANFTIDDGFCSEEGKRRSSEPTIRPDEYIPAVQYKGWFFDEELVKRHKDPREYLRYQAEYAYLHREYKKALMKYEELFNSYEHKGTVSFAVLYSLVQSAIKERTLGDFRLNDLLENHLASLISSYSDQLQFWDICLQFYSDVTANYTSALKYAILLCSSVDLPEHWLLLGKPTTSGNNPRMRVGAMCRALNLLKIREKNSKGFVRALTQVKISRLDAKINEEFPQNVVKEAIKNVCFDLSKPNFPVISRDFLPPHISRSKGLLKNATDQAAMIESFVRRFRSHWSKNGGCFYSKRSIHEKGSCVRIGSSI
;
A
#
# COMPACT_ATOMS: atom_id res chain seq x y z
N MET A 1 40.29 -22.81 1.09
CA MET A 1 38.99 -22.13 0.85
C MET A 1 37.93 -23.20 0.86
N SER A 2 37.03 -23.15 1.84
CA SER A 2 36.22 -24.28 2.29
C SER A 2 35.13 -24.67 1.29
N THR A 3 35.07 -25.97 1.02
CA THR A 3 34.07 -26.71 0.24
C THR A 3 32.67 -26.69 0.88
N GLU A 4 32.54 -26.13 2.07
CA GLU A 4 31.29 -26.10 2.87
C GLU A 4 30.24 -25.10 2.38
N MET A 5 30.61 -24.11 1.54
CA MET A 5 29.62 -23.14 1.03
C MET A 5 28.83 -23.65 -0.18
N LEU A 6 29.32 -24.67 -0.88
CA LEU A 6 28.64 -25.26 -2.05
C LEU A 6 27.54 -26.25 -1.65
N ASP A 7 27.71 -26.98 -0.54
CA ASP A 7 26.72 -27.95 -0.04
C ASP A 7 25.43 -27.29 0.50
N VAL A 8 25.51 -26.02 0.92
CA VAL A 8 24.33 -25.28 1.42
C VAL A 8 23.34 -24.96 0.30
N PHE A 9 23.81 -24.81 -0.95
CA PHE A 9 22.96 -24.56 -2.11
C PHE A 9 22.53 -25.83 -2.84
N ALA A 10 23.23 -26.96 -2.64
CA ALA A 10 22.89 -28.24 -3.27
C ALA A 10 21.55 -28.81 -2.76
N ASN A 11 21.15 -28.48 -1.53
CA ASN A 11 19.90 -28.95 -0.91
C ASN A 11 18.76 -27.91 -0.95
N PHE A 12 18.88 -26.87 -1.77
CA PHE A 12 17.80 -25.91 -1.98
C PHE A 12 16.77 -26.48 -2.97
N THR A 13 15.97 -27.46 -2.53
CA THR A 13 14.77 -27.85 -3.26
C THR A 13 13.71 -26.78 -3.07
N ILE A 14 13.43 -26.02 -4.14
CA ILE A 14 12.26 -25.15 -4.20
C ILE A 14 11.05 -26.09 -4.25
N ASP A 15 10.33 -26.20 -3.14
CA ASP A 15 9.07 -26.92 -3.06
C ASP A 15 8.00 -26.08 -3.78
N ASP A 16 7.92 -26.27 -5.10
CA ASP A 16 6.89 -25.70 -5.97
C ASP A 16 5.55 -26.36 -5.65
N GLY A 17 4.93 -25.95 -4.54
CA GLY A 17 3.60 -26.39 -4.07
C GLY A 17 2.42 -25.94 -4.96
N PHE A 18 2.59 -25.93 -6.28
CA PHE A 18 1.56 -25.65 -7.28
C PHE A 18 1.52 -26.66 -8.44
N CYS A 19 1.99 -27.88 -8.22
CA CYS A 19 1.84 -28.96 -9.18
C CYS A 19 0.79 -29.97 -8.67
N SER A 20 -0.50 -29.64 -8.82
CA SER A 20 -1.50 -30.70 -8.94
C SER A 20 -1.15 -31.52 -10.20
N GLU A 21 -1.24 -32.85 -10.10
CA GLU A 21 -0.77 -33.79 -11.12
C GLU A 21 -1.44 -33.63 -12.51
N GLU A 22 -2.50 -32.83 -12.61
CA GLU A 22 -3.21 -32.53 -13.85
C GLU A 22 -2.55 -31.42 -14.70
N GLY A 23 -1.50 -30.77 -14.20
CA GLY A 23 -0.76 -29.69 -14.89
C GLY A 23 0.38 -30.14 -15.83
N LYS A 24 0.70 -31.43 -15.88
CA LYS A 24 1.87 -32.00 -16.61
C LYS A 24 1.81 -31.94 -18.16
N ARG A 25 1.01 -31.03 -18.73
CA ARG A 25 1.00 -30.73 -20.18
C ARG A 25 1.27 -29.26 -20.52
N ARG A 26 1.81 -28.47 -19.60
CA ARG A 26 2.51 -27.24 -20.01
C ARG A 26 3.90 -27.66 -20.48
N SER A 27 4.15 -27.44 -21.77
CA SER A 27 5.42 -27.66 -22.45
C SER A 27 6.60 -27.46 -21.49
N SER A 28 7.31 -28.52 -21.17
CA SER A 28 8.58 -28.44 -20.45
C SER A 28 9.47 -27.51 -21.25
N GLU A 29 9.67 -26.28 -20.78
CA GLU A 29 10.73 -25.44 -21.30
C GLU A 29 12.03 -26.24 -21.16
N PRO A 30 12.82 -26.38 -22.24
CA PRO A 30 14.03 -27.17 -22.18
C PRO A 30 14.90 -26.61 -21.06
N THR A 31 15.36 -27.49 -20.17
CA THR A 31 16.29 -27.15 -19.10
C THR A 31 17.54 -26.55 -19.74
N ILE A 32 17.68 -25.22 -19.67
CA ILE A 32 18.80 -24.48 -20.25
C ILE A 32 20.06 -24.90 -19.50
N ARG A 33 21.06 -25.41 -20.22
CA ARG A 33 22.34 -25.74 -19.59
C ARG A 33 23.08 -24.45 -19.20
N PRO A 34 23.85 -24.41 -18.10
CA PRO A 34 24.54 -23.18 -17.67
C PRO A 34 25.45 -22.55 -18.73
N ASP A 35 26.03 -23.36 -19.62
CA ASP A 35 26.86 -22.97 -20.76
C ASP A 35 26.05 -22.42 -21.95
N GLU A 36 24.75 -22.71 -22.01
CA GLU A 36 23.80 -22.17 -22.99
C GLU A 36 23.06 -20.93 -22.46
N TYR A 37 23.26 -20.57 -21.19
CA TYR A 37 22.67 -19.39 -20.59
C TYR A 37 23.31 -18.12 -21.15
N ILE A 38 22.59 -17.47 -22.06
CA ILE A 38 22.89 -16.10 -22.47
C ILE A 38 22.11 -15.18 -21.53
N PRO A 39 22.77 -14.36 -20.70
CA PRO A 39 22.07 -13.42 -19.83
C PRO A 39 21.22 -12.48 -20.68
N ALA A 40 19.99 -12.23 -20.21
CA ALA A 40 19.14 -11.22 -20.83
C ALA A 40 19.92 -9.90 -20.93
N VAL A 41 20.00 -9.33 -22.13
CA VAL A 41 20.68 -8.06 -22.36
C VAL A 41 19.83 -6.95 -21.73
N GLN A 42 20.22 -6.49 -20.53
CA GLN A 42 19.48 -5.53 -19.72
C GLN A 42 20.20 -4.18 -19.59
N TYR A 43 20.58 -3.55 -20.72
CA TYR A 43 21.03 -2.16 -20.67
C TYR A 43 19.86 -1.21 -20.37
N LYS A 44 20.15 0.01 -19.91
CA LYS A 44 19.09 0.99 -19.59
C LYS A 44 18.22 1.27 -20.82
N GLY A 45 16.93 0.97 -20.73
CA GLY A 45 15.97 1.19 -21.82
C GLY A 45 15.90 0.05 -22.85
N TRP A 46 16.43 -1.14 -22.55
CA TRP A 46 16.33 -2.33 -23.42
C TRP A 46 14.89 -2.64 -23.88
N PHE A 47 13.89 -2.30 -23.08
CA PHE A 47 12.45 -2.46 -23.40
C PHE A 47 11.91 -1.46 -24.44
N PHE A 48 12.76 -0.59 -25.00
CA PHE A 48 12.47 0.23 -26.17
C PHE A 48 13.01 -0.36 -27.47
N ASP A 49 13.82 -1.42 -27.42
CA ASP A 49 14.36 -2.07 -28.62
C ASP A 49 13.30 -3.00 -29.25
N GLU A 50 12.77 -2.58 -30.39
CA GLU A 50 11.74 -3.32 -31.13
C GLU A 50 12.19 -4.72 -31.55
N GLU A 51 13.47 -4.92 -31.83
CA GLU A 51 14.00 -6.23 -32.23
C GLU A 51 14.11 -7.17 -31.02
N LEU A 52 14.45 -6.66 -29.84
CA LEU A 52 14.38 -7.44 -28.60
C LEU A 52 12.92 -7.75 -28.21
N VAL A 53 12.02 -6.79 -28.37
CA VAL A 53 10.57 -6.97 -28.13
C VAL A 53 10.02 -8.08 -29.02
N LYS A 54 10.32 -8.07 -30.33
CA LYS A 54 9.88 -9.10 -31.28
C LYS A 54 10.42 -10.50 -30.97
N ARG A 55 11.62 -10.59 -30.39
CA ARG A 55 12.25 -11.88 -30.01
C ARG A 55 11.65 -12.45 -28.73
N HIS A 56 11.07 -11.63 -27.88
CA HIS A 56 10.41 -12.08 -26.66
C HIS A 56 8.96 -12.48 -26.91
N LYS A 57 8.50 -13.49 -26.16
CA LYS A 57 7.18 -14.11 -26.36
C LYS A 57 6.02 -13.32 -25.75
N ASP A 58 6.27 -12.36 -24.85
CA ASP A 58 5.21 -11.62 -24.15
C ASP A 58 5.30 -10.10 -24.31
N PRO A 59 4.52 -9.48 -25.23
CA PRO A 59 4.52 -8.03 -25.43
C PRO A 59 3.96 -7.25 -24.22
N ARG A 60 3.25 -7.90 -23.28
CA ARG A 60 2.67 -7.25 -22.10
C ARG A 60 3.74 -6.73 -21.14
N GLU A 61 4.82 -7.48 -20.98
CA GLU A 61 5.92 -7.10 -20.07
C GLU A 61 6.62 -5.82 -20.55
N TYR A 62 6.78 -5.66 -21.86
CA TYR A 62 7.37 -4.46 -22.45
C TYR A 62 6.51 -3.24 -22.25
N LEU A 63 5.21 -3.35 -22.55
CA LEU A 63 4.27 -2.25 -22.30
C LEU A 63 4.27 -1.85 -20.83
N ARG A 64 4.33 -2.83 -19.92
CA ARG A 64 4.49 -2.57 -18.49
C ARG A 64 5.79 -1.82 -18.18
N TYR A 65 6.94 -2.28 -18.68
CA TYR A 65 8.23 -1.61 -18.42
C TYR A 65 8.29 -0.20 -19.02
N GLN A 66 7.72 0.01 -20.21
CA GLN A 66 7.59 1.32 -20.83
C GLN A 66 6.73 2.26 -19.97
N ALA A 67 5.59 1.76 -19.47
CA ALA A 67 4.70 2.52 -18.59
C ALA A 67 5.36 2.88 -17.26
N GLU A 68 6.01 1.91 -16.60
CA GLU A 68 6.76 2.10 -15.36
C GLU A 68 7.90 3.10 -15.53
N TYR A 69 8.65 2.99 -16.63
CA TYR A 69 9.72 3.92 -16.94
C TYR A 69 9.20 5.34 -17.13
N ALA A 70 8.12 5.52 -17.89
CA ALA A 70 7.48 6.82 -18.05
C ALA A 70 6.98 7.38 -16.71
N TYR A 71 6.37 6.54 -15.86
CA TYR A 71 5.91 6.93 -14.53
C TYR A 71 7.07 7.42 -13.64
N LEU A 72 8.18 6.67 -13.60
CA LEU A 72 9.38 7.04 -12.83
C LEU A 72 9.99 8.38 -13.29
N HIS A 73 9.91 8.68 -14.58
CA HIS A 73 10.38 9.95 -15.16
C HIS A 73 9.32 11.06 -15.13
N ARG A 74 8.21 10.85 -14.41
CA ARG A 74 7.10 11.80 -14.25
C ARG A 74 6.37 12.16 -15.54
N GLU A 75 6.48 11.31 -16.56
CA GLU A 75 5.75 11.43 -17.82
C GLU A 75 4.38 10.73 -17.68
N TYR A 76 3.56 11.19 -16.72
CA TYR A 76 2.35 10.46 -16.28
C TYR A 76 1.33 10.28 -17.40
N LYS A 77 1.18 11.24 -18.32
CA LYS A 77 0.39 11.08 -19.55
C LYS A 77 0.81 9.86 -20.37
N LYS A 78 2.11 9.69 -20.61
CA LYS A 78 2.62 8.56 -21.40
C LYS A 78 2.44 7.24 -20.65
N ALA A 79 2.68 7.25 -19.33
CA ALA A 79 2.42 6.09 -18.48
C ALA A 79 0.95 5.67 -18.52
N LEU A 80 0.03 6.64 -18.41
CA LEU A 80 -1.41 6.42 -18.50
C LEU A 80 -1.79 5.78 -19.84
N MET A 81 -1.34 6.36 -20.96
CA MET A 81 -1.61 5.80 -22.30
C MET A 81 -1.12 4.36 -22.43
N LYS A 82 0.06 4.05 -21.89
CA LYS A 82 0.64 2.69 -21.95
C LYS A 82 -0.09 1.71 -21.05
N TYR A 83 -0.55 2.13 -19.86
CA TYR A 83 -1.39 1.28 -19.01
C TYR A 83 -2.81 1.10 -19.58
N GLU A 84 -3.37 2.10 -20.25
CA GLU A 84 -4.64 1.98 -21.00
C GLU A 84 -4.50 0.99 -22.16
N GLU A 85 -3.41 1.08 -22.94
CA GLU A 85 -3.07 0.11 -23.98
C GLU A 85 -2.95 -1.30 -23.40
N LEU A 86 -2.18 -1.47 -22.32
CA LEU A 86 -2.00 -2.74 -21.65
C LEU A 86 -3.33 -3.32 -21.12
N PHE A 87 -4.19 -2.48 -20.54
CA PHE A 87 -5.48 -2.90 -19.97
C PHE A 87 -6.49 -3.31 -21.05
N ASN A 88 -6.55 -2.57 -22.17
CA ASN A 88 -7.54 -2.81 -23.22
C ASN A 88 -7.13 -3.90 -24.22
N SER A 89 -5.83 -4.06 -24.48
CA SER A 89 -5.34 -4.97 -25.52
C SER A 89 -5.13 -6.40 -25.06
N TYR A 90 -5.18 -6.68 -23.75
CA TYR A 90 -4.85 -7.99 -23.20
C TYR A 90 -5.82 -8.41 -22.10
N GLU A 91 -6.15 -9.70 -22.06
CA GLU A 91 -6.84 -10.27 -20.91
C GLU A 91 -5.87 -10.47 -19.74
N HIS A 92 -6.27 -9.96 -18.57
CA HIS A 92 -5.56 -10.13 -17.32
C HIS A 92 -6.39 -11.00 -16.37
N LYS A 93 -5.73 -11.84 -15.57
CA LYS A 93 -6.40 -12.69 -14.58
C LYS A 93 -5.82 -12.46 -13.18
N GLY A 94 -6.70 -12.51 -12.18
CA GLY A 94 -6.34 -12.45 -10.76
C GLY A 94 -5.59 -11.17 -10.39
N THR A 95 -4.47 -11.34 -9.68
CA THR A 95 -3.64 -10.24 -9.16
C THR A 95 -3.03 -9.36 -10.24
N VAL A 96 -2.84 -9.88 -11.47
CA VAL A 96 -2.33 -9.08 -12.60
C VAL A 96 -3.34 -8.02 -13.02
N SER A 97 -4.64 -8.37 -13.06
CA SER A 97 -5.71 -7.43 -13.37
C SER A 97 -5.75 -6.28 -12.37
N PHE A 98 -5.64 -6.61 -11.08
CA PHE A 98 -5.56 -5.62 -10.01
C PHE A 98 -4.34 -4.70 -10.19
N ALA A 99 -3.16 -5.26 -10.42
CA ALA A 99 -1.92 -4.48 -10.55
C ALA A 99 -1.94 -3.52 -11.76
N VAL A 100 -2.43 -3.97 -12.91
CA VAL A 100 -2.55 -3.15 -14.13
C VAL A 100 -3.55 -2.02 -13.90
N LEU A 101 -4.75 -2.34 -13.39
CA LEU A 101 -5.77 -1.33 -13.14
C LEU A 101 -5.36 -0.35 -12.04
N TYR A 102 -4.72 -0.82 -10.97
CA TYR A 102 -4.14 0.02 -9.94
C TYR A 102 -3.15 1.04 -10.54
N SER A 103 -2.24 0.57 -11.40
CA SER A 103 -1.22 1.43 -12.02
C SER A 103 -1.82 2.44 -13.00
N LEU A 104 -2.88 2.06 -13.71
CA LEU A 104 -3.68 2.95 -14.56
C LEU A 104 -4.32 4.05 -13.72
N VAL A 105 -5.06 3.69 -12.67
CA VAL A 105 -5.72 4.65 -11.76
C VAL A 105 -4.68 5.56 -11.10
N GLN A 106 -3.55 5.01 -10.67
CA GLN A 106 -2.49 5.79 -10.05
C GLN A 106 -1.90 6.81 -11.02
N SER A 107 -1.68 6.43 -12.27
CA SER A 107 -1.21 7.33 -13.33
C SER A 107 -2.24 8.42 -13.63
N ALA A 108 -3.53 8.07 -13.68
CA ALA A 108 -4.61 9.03 -13.88
C ALA A 108 -4.72 10.06 -12.75
N ILE A 109 -4.58 9.63 -11.48
CA ILE A 109 -4.53 10.54 -10.32
C ILE A 109 -3.38 11.55 -10.46
N LYS A 110 -2.19 11.10 -10.88
CA LYS A 110 -1.02 11.97 -11.00
C LYS A 110 -1.11 12.94 -12.17
N GLU A 111 -1.61 12.49 -13.31
CA GLU A 111 -1.78 13.30 -14.51
C GLU A 111 -2.94 14.31 -14.39
N ARG A 112 -3.93 14.05 -13.53
CA ARG A 112 -5.14 14.89 -13.30
C ARG A 112 -6.01 15.07 -14.55
N THR A 113 -6.00 14.11 -15.46
CA THR A 113 -6.71 14.17 -16.75
C THR A 113 -8.09 13.53 -16.75
N LEU A 114 -8.35 12.56 -15.86
CA LEU A 114 -9.67 11.98 -15.72
C LEU A 114 -10.50 12.83 -14.76
N GLY A 115 -11.72 13.22 -15.20
CA GLY A 115 -12.68 13.87 -14.32
C GLY A 115 -13.05 12.94 -13.15
N ASP A 116 -13.27 13.55 -11.98
CA ASP A 116 -13.47 12.86 -10.69
C ASP A 116 -14.47 11.70 -10.75
N PHE A 117 -15.56 11.85 -11.52
CA PHE A 117 -16.59 10.82 -11.67
C PHE A 117 -16.06 9.53 -12.32
N ARG A 118 -15.30 9.65 -13.42
CA ARG A 118 -14.73 8.49 -14.13
C ARG A 118 -13.68 7.79 -13.29
N LEU A 119 -12.88 8.57 -12.56
CA LEU A 119 -11.84 8.03 -11.68
C LEU A 119 -12.45 7.34 -10.45
N ASN A 120 -13.53 7.88 -9.91
CA ASN A 120 -14.28 7.26 -8.83
C ASN A 120 -14.93 5.94 -9.26
N ASP A 121 -15.50 5.87 -10.47
CA ASP A 121 -16.02 4.63 -11.05
C ASP A 121 -14.94 3.55 -11.17
N LEU A 122 -13.79 3.89 -11.75
CA LEU A 122 -12.62 2.99 -11.86
C LEU A 122 -12.15 2.48 -10.50
N LEU A 123 -12.16 3.33 -9.47
CA LEU A 123 -11.78 2.94 -8.10
C LEU A 123 -12.82 2.02 -7.45
N GLU A 124 -14.05 2.50 -7.29
CA GLU A 124 -15.05 1.85 -6.41
C GLU A 124 -15.75 0.67 -7.09
N ASN A 125 -15.88 0.66 -8.42
CA ASN A 125 -16.59 -0.41 -9.15
C ASN A 125 -15.64 -1.41 -9.82
N HIS A 126 -14.54 -0.94 -10.40
CA HIS A 126 -13.63 -1.82 -11.15
C HIS A 126 -12.47 -2.31 -10.29
N LEU A 127 -11.72 -1.44 -9.62
CA LEU A 127 -10.56 -1.85 -8.83
C LEU A 127 -10.97 -2.60 -7.56
N ALA A 128 -12.01 -2.13 -6.86
CA ALA A 128 -12.50 -2.77 -5.64
C ALA A 128 -12.98 -4.21 -5.86
N SER A 129 -13.57 -4.51 -7.02
CA SER A 129 -14.06 -5.86 -7.36
C SER A 129 -12.93 -6.85 -7.68
N LEU A 130 -11.72 -6.37 -7.95
CA LEU A 130 -10.53 -7.18 -8.20
C LEU A 130 -9.72 -7.50 -6.93
N ILE A 131 -10.14 -7.02 -5.76
CA ILE A 131 -9.45 -7.28 -4.50
C ILE A 131 -9.60 -8.76 -4.13
N SER A 132 -8.51 -9.51 -4.26
CA SER A 132 -8.47 -10.95 -3.93
C SER A 132 -7.64 -11.26 -2.69
N SER A 133 -6.77 -10.34 -2.28
CA SER A 133 -5.87 -10.52 -1.15
C SER A 133 -5.87 -9.31 -0.22
N TYR A 134 -5.43 -9.52 1.02
CA TYR A 134 -5.28 -8.42 1.96
C TYR A 134 -4.23 -7.40 1.51
N SER A 135 -3.21 -7.84 0.76
CA SER A 135 -2.24 -6.94 0.13
C SER A 135 -2.91 -6.02 -0.90
N ASP A 136 -3.81 -6.56 -1.72
CA ASP A 136 -4.60 -5.76 -2.68
C ASP A 136 -5.49 -4.76 -1.93
N GLN A 137 -6.11 -5.20 -0.83
CA GLN A 137 -6.94 -4.32 0.01
C GLN A 137 -6.14 -3.17 0.63
N LEU A 138 -4.90 -3.41 1.08
CA LEU A 138 -4.01 -2.36 1.58
C LEU A 138 -3.63 -1.37 0.48
N GLN A 139 -3.29 -1.87 -0.72
CA GLN A 139 -2.99 -1.01 -1.87
C GLN A 139 -4.22 -0.18 -2.28
N PHE A 140 -5.41 -0.80 -2.29
CA PHE A 140 -6.68 -0.13 -2.55
C PHE A 140 -6.93 1.01 -1.53
N TRP A 141 -6.73 0.78 -0.24
CA TRP A 141 -6.87 1.85 0.75
C TRP A 141 -5.87 2.99 0.55
N ASP A 142 -4.62 2.69 0.16
CA ASP A 142 -3.62 3.72 -0.12
C ASP A 142 -4.00 4.59 -1.33
N ILE A 143 -4.47 3.99 -2.42
CA ILE A 143 -4.89 4.76 -3.59
C ILE A 143 -6.19 5.53 -3.36
N CYS A 144 -7.14 4.99 -2.58
CA CYS A 144 -8.32 5.73 -2.14
C CYS A 144 -7.92 6.94 -1.28
N LEU A 145 -6.98 6.78 -0.34
CA LEU A 145 -6.46 7.89 0.45
C LEU A 145 -5.88 8.99 -0.47
N GLN A 146 -5.07 8.63 -1.46
CA GLN A 146 -4.54 9.60 -2.44
C GLN A 146 -5.66 10.27 -3.24
N PHE A 147 -6.62 9.52 -3.77
CA PHE A 147 -7.74 10.07 -4.54
C PHE A 147 -8.59 11.04 -3.72
N TYR A 148 -9.01 10.65 -2.52
CA TYR A 148 -9.88 11.48 -1.69
C TYR A 148 -9.16 12.69 -1.10
N SER A 149 -7.84 12.62 -0.90
CA SER A 149 -7.05 13.76 -0.42
C SER A 149 -6.65 14.74 -1.52
N ASP A 150 -6.16 14.24 -2.66
CA ASP A 150 -5.51 15.07 -3.69
C ASP A 150 -6.45 15.45 -4.85
N VAL A 151 -7.52 14.69 -5.11
CA VAL A 151 -8.44 14.91 -6.24
C VAL A 151 -9.75 15.55 -5.77
N THR A 152 -10.52 14.86 -4.93
CA THR A 152 -11.89 15.32 -4.56
C THR A 152 -11.93 16.24 -3.35
N ALA A 153 -10.81 16.39 -2.62
CA ALA A 153 -10.74 17.05 -1.32
C ALA A 153 -11.79 16.55 -0.29
N ASN A 154 -12.24 15.29 -0.42
CA ASN A 154 -13.16 14.65 0.51
C ASN A 154 -12.40 14.17 1.76
N TYR A 155 -12.30 15.06 2.73
CA TYR A 155 -11.57 14.80 3.97
C TYR A 155 -12.10 13.59 4.75
N THR A 156 -13.42 13.39 4.82
CA THR A 156 -14.00 12.27 5.59
C THR A 156 -13.58 10.92 5.02
N SER A 157 -13.64 10.77 3.69
CA SER A 157 -13.17 9.55 3.02
C SER A 157 -11.66 9.37 3.14
N ALA A 158 -10.88 10.43 2.95
CA ALA A 158 -9.43 10.37 3.14
C ALA A 158 -9.06 9.93 4.57
N LEU A 159 -9.71 10.51 5.58
CA LEU A 159 -9.51 10.18 6.98
C LEU A 159 -9.84 8.72 7.29
N LYS A 160 -10.95 8.20 6.74
CA LYS A 160 -11.33 6.78 6.84
C LYS A 160 -10.17 5.88 6.40
N TYR A 161 -9.65 6.08 5.18
CA TYR A 161 -8.60 5.22 4.62
C TYR A 161 -7.26 5.38 5.34
N ALA A 162 -6.91 6.60 5.77
CA ALA A 162 -5.73 6.83 6.60
C ALA A 162 -5.80 6.08 7.95
N ILE A 163 -6.97 6.09 8.61
CA ILE A 163 -7.20 5.34 9.86
C ILE A 163 -7.08 3.83 9.62
N LEU A 164 -7.67 3.30 8.54
CA LEU A 164 -7.58 1.88 8.20
C LEU A 164 -6.11 1.47 8.00
N LEU A 165 -5.34 2.23 7.21
CA LEU A 165 -3.92 1.98 6.96
C LEU A 165 -3.05 2.07 8.22
N CYS A 166 -3.31 3.05 9.09
CA CYS A 166 -2.61 3.18 10.37
C CYS A 166 -2.95 2.02 11.31
N SER A 167 -4.21 1.58 11.34
CA SER A 167 -4.67 0.47 12.18
C SER A 167 -4.13 -0.89 11.72
N SER A 168 -3.90 -1.03 10.41
CA SER A 168 -3.49 -2.30 9.80
C SER A 168 -2.00 -2.57 9.79
N VAL A 169 -1.18 -1.57 9.41
CA VAL A 169 0.25 -1.76 9.14
C VAL A 169 1.13 -0.89 10.04
N ASP A 170 0.55 0.16 10.66
CA ASP A 170 1.24 1.08 11.58
C ASP A 170 2.56 1.64 11.00
N LEU A 171 2.55 2.01 9.71
CA LEU A 171 3.73 2.57 9.03
C LEU A 171 3.87 4.08 9.25
N PRO A 172 5.10 4.60 9.40
CA PRO A 172 5.34 6.04 9.54
C PRO A 172 4.69 6.88 8.43
N GLU A 173 4.73 6.38 7.19
CA GLU A 173 4.18 7.05 6.02
C GLU A 173 2.67 7.27 6.14
N HIS A 174 1.91 6.29 6.62
CA HIS A 174 0.46 6.41 6.82
C HIS A 174 0.11 7.42 7.92
N TRP A 175 0.87 7.44 9.00
CA TRP A 175 0.70 8.43 10.07
C TRP A 175 0.99 9.85 9.58
N LEU A 176 2.02 10.04 8.76
CA LEU A 176 2.28 11.35 8.17
C LEU A 176 1.14 11.80 7.26
N LEU A 177 0.54 10.89 6.49
CA LEU A 177 -0.65 11.18 5.68
C LEU A 177 -1.86 11.55 6.55
N LEU A 178 -2.07 10.84 7.66
CA LEU A 178 -3.13 11.16 8.64
C LEU A 178 -3.00 12.59 9.21
N GLY A 179 -1.77 13.06 9.40
CA GLY A 179 -1.47 14.40 9.92
C GLY A 179 -1.47 15.52 8.86
N LYS A 180 -1.57 15.21 7.56
CA LYS A 180 -1.44 16.21 6.48
C LYS A 180 -2.50 17.31 6.59
N PRO A 181 -2.13 18.61 6.52
CA PRO A 181 -3.09 19.71 6.59
C PRO A 181 -4.14 19.58 5.48
N THR A 182 -5.40 19.78 5.82
CA THR A 182 -6.51 19.80 4.87
C THR A 182 -7.11 21.20 4.79
N THR A 183 -7.81 21.48 3.69
CA THR A 183 -8.51 22.75 3.43
C THR A 183 -9.56 23.07 4.50
N SER A 184 -10.08 22.06 5.20
CA SER A 184 -11.02 22.19 6.33
C SER A 184 -10.34 22.37 7.70
N GLY A 185 -9.01 22.49 7.74
CA GLY A 185 -8.24 22.75 8.96
C GLY A 185 -8.10 21.50 9.84
N ASN A 186 -7.02 20.75 9.65
CA ASN A 186 -6.67 19.65 10.54
C ASN A 186 -6.50 20.15 11.99
N ASN A 187 -7.00 19.37 12.94
CA ASN A 187 -6.77 19.60 14.36
C ASN A 187 -5.25 19.60 14.64
N PRO A 188 -4.64 20.70 15.12
CA PRO A 188 -3.20 20.75 15.40
C PRO A 188 -2.72 19.63 16.33
N ARG A 189 -3.58 19.18 17.26
CA ARG A 189 -3.32 18.03 18.15
C ARG A 189 -3.20 16.71 17.40
N MET A 190 -4.03 16.52 16.37
CA MET A 190 -3.96 15.33 15.51
C MET A 190 -2.68 15.34 14.67
N ARG A 191 -2.31 16.50 14.11
CA ARG A 191 -1.08 16.66 13.32
C ARG A 191 0.17 16.35 14.14
N VAL A 192 0.35 17.01 15.29
CA VAL A 192 1.51 16.75 16.16
C VAL A 192 1.53 15.31 16.67
N GLY A 193 0.38 14.75 17.05
CA GLY A 193 0.26 13.35 17.46
C GLY A 193 0.70 12.37 16.39
N ALA A 194 0.25 12.58 15.15
CA ALA A 194 0.60 11.73 14.02
C ALA A 194 2.07 11.84 13.64
N MET A 195 2.64 13.05 13.66
CA MET A 195 4.08 13.27 13.43
C MET A 195 4.94 12.62 14.53
N CYS A 196 4.56 12.77 15.79
CA CYS A 196 5.24 12.12 16.92
C CYS A 196 5.18 10.58 16.82
N ARG A 197 4.03 10.03 16.42
CA ARG A 197 3.87 8.58 16.21
C ARG A 197 4.77 8.08 15.08
N ALA A 198 4.74 8.76 13.93
CA ALA A 198 5.61 8.44 12.80
C ALA A 198 7.10 8.49 13.19
N LEU A 199 7.52 9.50 13.96
CA LEU A 199 8.89 9.62 14.45
C LEU A 199 9.30 8.44 15.34
N ASN A 200 8.43 8.01 16.28
CA ASN A 200 8.73 6.89 17.16
C ASN A 200 8.78 5.55 16.40
N LEU A 201 7.92 5.37 15.40
CA LEU A 201 7.96 4.20 14.52
C LEU A 201 9.26 4.18 13.68
N LEU A 202 9.72 5.32 13.18
CA LEU A 202 11.01 5.42 12.50
C LEU A 202 12.18 5.09 13.46
N LYS A 203 12.14 5.58 14.70
CA LYS A 203 13.15 5.25 15.72
C LYS A 203 13.19 3.74 16.03
N ILE A 204 12.03 3.07 16.05
CA ILE A 204 11.97 1.60 16.19
C ILE A 204 12.55 0.91 14.95
N ARG A 205 12.18 1.38 13.75
CA ARG A 205 12.71 0.84 12.48
C ARG A 205 14.22 0.97 12.39
N GLU A 206 14.77 2.11 12.80
CA GLU A 206 16.21 2.37 12.81
C GLU A 206 16.96 1.39 13.69
N LYS A 207 16.46 1.16 14.92
CA LYS A 207 17.04 0.18 15.87
C LYS A 207 17.07 -1.24 15.31
N ASN A 208 16.09 -1.59 14.49
CA ASN A 208 15.94 -2.93 13.91
C ASN A 208 16.55 -3.07 12.49
N SER A 209 17.14 -2.01 11.95
CA SER A 209 17.71 -1.99 10.59
C SER A 209 19.23 -1.97 10.60
N LYS A 210 19.86 -2.42 9.51
CA LYS A 210 21.32 -2.39 9.32
C LYS A 210 21.69 -1.77 7.97
N GLY A 211 22.95 -1.33 7.83
CA GLY A 211 23.52 -0.84 6.59
C GLY A 211 22.78 0.36 5.99
N PHE A 212 22.56 0.31 4.68
CA PHE A 212 21.93 1.38 3.89
C PHE A 212 20.55 1.80 4.40
N VAL A 213 19.70 0.82 4.78
CA VAL A 213 18.34 1.10 5.31
C VAL A 213 18.39 1.90 6.60
N ARG A 214 19.37 1.60 7.48
CA ARG A 214 19.57 2.34 8.72
C ARG A 214 19.98 3.78 8.43
N ALA A 215 20.96 4.00 7.56
CA ALA A 215 21.42 5.34 7.18
C ALA A 215 20.28 6.20 6.59
N LEU A 216 19.48 5.65 5.68
CA LEU A 216 18.30 6.34 5.14
C LEU A 216 17.26 6.67 6.22
N THR A 217 17.03 5.74 7.15
CA THR A 217 16.06 5.94 8.23
C THR A 217 16.53 7.03 9.19
N GLN A 218 17.83 7.10 9.51
CA GLN A 218 18.41 8.18 10.33
C GLN A 218 18.19 9.55 9.69
N VAL A 219 18.40 9.69 8.38
CA VAL A 219 18.11 10.95 7.65
C VAL A 219 16.63 11.33 7.77
N LYS A 220 15.71 10.36 7.63
CA LYS A 220 14.27 10.60 7.83
C LYS A 220 13.94 11.03 9.26
N ILE A 221 14.56 10.41 10.27
CA ILE A 221 14.39 10.76 11.68
C ILE A 221 14.83 12.21 11.91
N SER A 222 16.06 12.58 11.53
CA SER A 222 16.59 13.92 11.75
C SER A 222 15.72 15.00 11.09
N ARG A 223 15.27 14.76 9.86
CA ARG A 223 14.37 15.69 9.15
C ARG A 223 13.02 15.86 9.86
N LEU A 224 12.40 14.75 10.27
CA LEU A 224 11.10 14.81 10.93
C LEU A 224 11.19 15.41 12.33
N ASP A 225 12.23 15.08 13.09
CA ASP A 225 12.48 15.62 14.43
C ASP A 225 12.69 17.14 14.38
N ALA A 226 13.53 17.62 13.45
CA ALA A 226 13.72 19.06 13.22
C ALA A 226 12.39 19.75 12.87
N LYS A 227 11.60 19.18 11.96
CA LYS A 227 10.31 19.72 11.56
C LYS A 227 9.30 19.79 12.72
N ILE A 228 9.27 18.79 13.59
CA ILE A 228 8.40 18.81 14.78
C ILE A 228 8.82 19.93 15.73
N ASN A 229 10.13 20.08 15.96
CA ASN A 229 10.66 21.09 16.87
C ASN A 229 10.50 22.53 16.34
N GLU A 230 10.45 22.70 15.01
CA GLU A 230 10.15 23.97 14.36
C GLU A 230 8.66 24.32 14.44
N GLU A 231 7.77 23.35 14.22
CA GLU A 231 6.32 23.58 14.16
C GLU A 231 5.62 23.62 15.52
N PHE A 232 6.16 22.95 16.54
CA PHE A 232 5.44 22.74 17.81
C PHE A 232 6.30 22.99 19.06
N PRO A 233 5.72 23.66 20.08
CA PRO A 233 6.34 23.77 21.40
C PRO A 233 6.63 22.42 22.07
N GLN A 234 7.75 22.32 22.78
CA GLN A 234 8.22 21.08 23.41
C GLN A 234 7.22 20.45 24.39
N ASN A 235 6.44 21.25 25.11
CA ASN A 235 5.39 20.75 26.01
C ASN A 235 4.28 20.01 25.25
N VAL A 236 3.86 20.55 24.10
CA VAL A 236 2.84 19.93 23.22
C VAL A 236 3.38 18.62 22.62
N VAL A 237 4.65 18.62 22.20
CA VAL A 237 5.32 17.42 21.66
C VAL A 237 5.38 16.30 22.71
N LYS A 238 5.79 16.63 23.95
CA LYS A 238 5.85 15.66 25.07
C LYS A 238 4.47 15.08 25.40
N GLU A 239 3.44 15.93 25.45
CA GLU A 239 2.06 15.48 25.66
C GLU A 239 1.59 14.55 24.52
N ALA A 240 1.92 14.88 23.28
CA ALA A 240 1.55 14.08 22.12
C ALA A 240 2.20 12.69 22.12
N ILE A 241 3.49 12.62 22.46
CA ILE A 241 4.20 11.35 22.61
C ILE A 241 3.54 10.49 23.70
N LYS A 242 3.23 11.08 24.87
CA LYS A 242 2.59 10.35 25.99
C LYS A 242 1.26 9.73 25.58
N ASN A 243 0.48 10.41 24.75
CA ASN A 243 -0.88 10.01 24.41
C ASN A 243 -1.01 9.13 23.16
N VAL A 244 -0.09 9.24 22.19
CA VAL A 244 -0.17 8.52 20.91
C VAL A 244 0.89 7.42 20.80
N CYS A 245 1.94 7.45 21.62
CA CYS A 245 3.03 6.47 21.58
C CYS A 245 3.11 5.56 22.82
N PHE A 246 2.10 5.59 23.71
CA PHE A 246 2.11 4.84 24.98
C PHE A 246 2.29 3.32 24.81
N ASP A 247 1.81 2.78 23.69
CA ASP A 247 1.87 1.37 23.34
C ASP A 247 3.20 0.95 22.72
N LEU A 248 3.97 1.88 22.15
CA LEU A 248 5.29 1.58 21.57
C LEU A 248 6.35 1.34 22.63
N SER A 249 6.13 1.85 23.84
CA SER A 249 7.03 1.71 24.99
C SER A 249 6.89 0.36 25.69
N LYS A 250 5.84 -0.42 25.41
CA LYS A 250 5.63 -1.76 25.97
C LYS A 250 5.83 -2.79 24.86
N PRO A 251 6.79 -3.72 24.96
CA PRO A 251 6.92 -4.83 24.01
C PRO A 251 5.83 -5.88 24.25
N ASN A 252 4.56 -5.47 24.32
CA ASN A 252 3.43 -6.40 24.29
C ASN A 252 2.99 -6.56 22.84
N PHE A 253 3.89 -7.06 22.00
CA PHE A 253 3.38 -7.94 20.96
C PHE A 253 2.91 -9.19 21.71
N PRO A 254 1.62 -9.55 21.69
CA PRO A 254 1.25 -10.87 22.16
C PRO A 254 2.13 -11.85 21.39
N VAL A 255 2.95 -12.62 22.11
CA VAL A 255 3.59 -13.80 21.57
C VAL A 255 2.45 -14.79 21.33
N ILE A 256 1.72 -14.59 20.24
CA ILE A 256 0.79 -15.58 19.73
C ILE A 256 1.69 -16.74 19.33
N SER A 257 1.48 -17.90 19.97
CA SER A 257 2.22 -19.13 19.75
C SER A 257 2.41 -19.36 18.25
N ARG A 258 3.66 -19.63 17.86
CA ARG A 258 4.07 -19.87 16.46
C ARG A 258 3.59 -21.22 15.93
N ASP A 259 2.87 -21.99 16.76
CA ASP A 259 2.75 -23.44 16.57
C ASP A 259 1.62 -23.83 15.59
N PHE A 260 0.90 -22.87 15.00
CA PHE A 260 -0.25 -23.16 14.11
C PHE A 260 -0.21 -22.50 12.73
N LEU A 261 0.87 -21.81 12.35
CA LEU A 261 0.95 -21.16 11.03
C LEU A 261 2.23 -21.57 10.28
N PRO A 262 2.12 -22.10 9.05
CA PRO A 262 3.26 -22.37 8.19
C PRO A 262 4.17 -21.13 8.05
N PRO A 263 5.50 -21.31 7.99
CA PRO A 263 6.48 -20.21 8.01
C PRO A 263 6.38 -19.21 6.85
N HIS A 264 5.64 -19.52 5.77
CA HIS A 264 5.36 -18.64 4.64
C HIS A 264 4.09 -17.77 4.83
N ILE A 265 3.34 -17.96 5.93
CA ILE A 265 2.17 -17.15 6.26
C ILE A 265 2.62 -15.97 7.12
N SER A 266 2.74 -14.80 6.49
CA SER A 266 2.87 -13.53 7.21
C SER A 266 1.73 -13.39 8.23
N ARG A 267 2.01 -12.82 9.41
CA ARG A 267 1.02 -12.41 10.44
C ARG A 267 -0.14 -11.57 9.87
N SER A 268 0.03 -11.04 8.65
CA SER A 268 -0.93 -10.25 7.89
C SER A 268 -1.81 -11.04 6.90
N LYS A 269 -1.82 -12.39 6.87
CA LYS A 269 -2.95 -13.12 6.24
C LYS A 269 -4.21 -13.02 7.13
N GLY A 270 -4.60 -11.79 7.45
CA GLY A 270 -5.94 -11.49 7.92
C GLY A 270 -6.85 -11.62 6.71
N LEU A 271 -7.97 -12.31 6.90
CA LEU A 271 -9.09 -12.28 5.96
C LEU A 271 -9.37 -10.84 5.52
N LEU A 272 -9.80 -10.69 4.26
CA LEU A 272 -10.26 -9.41 3.72
C LEU A 272 -11.22 -8.74 4.71
N LYS A 273 -10.96 -7.48 5.03
CA LYS A 273 -11.76 -6.71 5.98
C LYS A 273 -13.02 -6.24 5.30
N ASN A 274 -14.16 -6.81 5.70
CA ASN A 274 -15.46 -6.35 5.22
C ASN A 274 -15.84 -4.99 5.84
N ALA A 275 -16.98 -4.44 5.46
CA ALA A 275 -17.42 -3.14 5.95
C ALA A 275 -17.60 -3.09 7.48
N THR A 276 -18.04 -4.20 8.09
CA THR A 276 -18.21 -4.33 9.55
C THR A 276 -16.86 -4.32 10.25
N ASP A 277 -15.88 -5.06 9.73
CA ASP A 277 -14.50 -5.07 10.26
C ASP A 277 -13.88 -3.68 10.18
N GLN A 278 -14.02 -3.01 9.03
CA GLN A 278 -13.52 -1.65 8.83
C GLN A 278 -14.14 -0.66 9.82
N ALA A 279 -15.46 -0.77 10.07
CA ALA A 279 -16.14 0.08 11.04
C ALA A 279 -15.61 -0.15 12.47
N ALA A 280 -15.44 -1.41 12.88
CA ALA A 280 -14.88 -1.75 14.18
C ALA A 280 -13.43 -1.28 14.34
N MET A 281 -12.63 -1.35 13.28
CA MET A 281 -11.25 -0.83 13.27
C MET A 281 -11.23 0.68 13.48
N ILE A 282 -12.09 1.42 12.78
CA ILE A 282 -12.19 2.89 12.93
C ILE A 282 -12.65 3.25 14.34
N GLU A 283 -13.67 2.59 14.88
CA GLU A 283 -14.15 2.84 16.23
C GLU A 283 -13.06 2.56 17.27
N SER A 284 -12.36 1.43 17.14
CA SER A 284 -11.25 1.07 18.03
C SER A 284 -10.12 2.11 17.97
N PHE A 285 -9.76 2.57 16.78
CA PHE A 285 -8.74 3.59 16.58
C PHE A 285 -9.12 4.93 17.23
N VAL A 286 -10.34 5.42 16.96
CA VAL A 286 -10.85 6.68 17.54
C VAL A 286 -10.94 6.58 19.06
N ARG A 287 -11.41 5.45 19.59
CA ARG A 287 -11.46 5.21 21.04
C ARG A 287 -10.07 5.20 21.66
N ARG A 288 -9.11 4.54 21.01
CA ARG A 288 -7.72 4.42 21.47
C ARG A 288 -7.02 5.78 21.56
N PHE A 289 -7.25 6.66 20.58
CA PHE A 289 -6.58 7.95 20.49
C PHE A 289 -7.47 9.14 20.87
N ARG A 290 -8.61 8.91 21.53
CA ARG A 290 -9.66 9.91 21.79
C ARG A 290 -9.18 11.28 22.28
N SER A 291 -8.16 11.32 23.15
CA SER A 291 -7.59 12.56 23.70
C SER A 291 -6.99 13.49 22.63
N HIS A 292 -6.59 12.94 21.49
CA HIS A 292 -5.99 13.69 20.37
C HIS A 292 -6.98 14.00 19.24
N TRP A 293 -8.15 13.36 19.27
CA TRP A 293 -9.15 13.40 18.19
C TRP A 293 -10.39 14.24 18.52
N SER A 294 -10.60 14.60 19.79
CA SER A 294 -11.71 15.47 20.21
C SER A 294 -11.27 16.94 20.33
N LYS A 295 -12.00 17.85 19.68
CA LYS A 295 -12.08 19.26 20.09
C LYS A 295 -13.28 19.37 21.03
N ASN A 296 -13.09 19.85 22.25
CA ASN A 296 -14.16 20.29 23.17
C ASN A 296 -15.48 19.50 23.07
N GLY A 297 -15.43 18.18 23.34
CA GLY A 297 -16.63 17.34 23.43
C GLY A 297 -17.23 16.85 22.10
N GLY A 298 -16.76 17.33 20.95
CA GLY A 298 -17.17 16.84 19.63
C GLY A 298 -16.15 15.85 19.04
N CYS A 299 -16.56 14.59 18.89
CA CYS A 299 -15.83 13.64 18.06
C CYS A 299 -16.10 13.96 16.57
N PHE A 300 -15.06 14.15 15.76
CA PHE A 300 -15.20 14.32 14.30
C PHE A 300 -15.91 13.12 13.64
N TYR A 301 -15.86 11.95 14.29
CA TYR A 301 -16.68 10.77 13.99
C TYR A 301 -17.86 10.71 14.97
N SER A 302 -18.92 11.48 14.71
CA SER A 302 -20.22 11.28 15.35
C SER A 302 -20.91 10.08 14.70
N LYS A 303 -21.55 9.22 15.51
CA LYS A 303 -22.29 8.00 15.08
C LYS A 303 -23.25 8.21 13.89
N ARG A 304 -23.64 9.44 13.57
CA ARG A 304 -24.51 9.76 12.43
C ARG A 304 -23.85 9.55 11.06
N SER A 305 -22.52 9.66 10.93
CA SER A 305 -21.86 9.54 9.62
C SER A 305 -21.68 8.09 9.13
N ILE A 306 -21.91 7.09 9.99
CA ILE A 306 -21.69 5.66 9.65
C ILE A 306 -22.93 5.05 8.98
N HIS A 307 -24.11 5.67 9.09
CA HIS A 307 -25.37 5.12 8.54
C HIS A 307 -25.82 5.74 7.21
N GLU A 308 -25.26 6.86 6.76
CA GLU A 308 -25.64 7.49 5.49
C GLU A 308 -24.61 7.18 4.39
N LYS A 309 -24.65 5.94 3.91
CA LYS A 309 -24.37 5.51 2.51
C LYS A 309 -24.36 3.98 2.44
N GLY A 310 -25.45 3.38 2.90
CA GLY A 310 -25.89 2.10 2.36
C GLY A 310 -26.74 2.39 1.13
N SER A 311 -26.13 2.45 -0.06
CA SER A 311 -26.90 2.39 -1.30
C SER A 311 -27.45 0.97 -1.47
N CYS A 312 -28.49 0.65 -0.69
CA CYS A 312 -29.40 -0.44 -1.03
C CYS A 312 -30.24 0.01 -2.21
N VAL A 313 -30.08 -0.71 -3.31
CA VAL A 313 -30.98 -0.74 -4.46
C VAL A 313 -32.43 -0.86 -3.94
N ARG A 314 -33.23 0.21 -4.10
CA ARG A 314 -34.68 0.11 -3.94
C ARG A 314 -35.26 -0.41 -5.24
N ILE A 315 -35.53 -1.72 -5.27
CA ILE A 315 -36.53 -2.29 -6.15
C ILE A 315 -37.89 -1.82 -5.61
N GLY A 316 -38.69 -1.20 -6.48
CA GLY A 316 -39.99 -0.65 -6.11
C GLY A 316 -41.02 -1.71 -5.78
N SER A 317 -42.11 -1.27 -5.15
CA SER A 317 -43.50 -1.64 -5.45
C SER A 317 -44.44 -0.81 -4.57
N SER A 318 -45.47 -0.27 -5.24
CA SER A 318 -46.73 0.27 -4.74
C SER A 318 -47.35 -0.61 -3.63
N ILE A 319 -48.14 -0.13 -2.67
CA ILE A 319 -49.30 0.79 -2.67
C ILE A 319 -49.31 1.54 -1.34
#